data_AF-A0A0F8X2Z4-F1
#
_entry.id   AF-A0A0F8X2Z4-F1
#
_cell.length_a   1.000
_cell.length_b   1.000
_cell.length_c   1.000
_cell.angle_alpha   90.00
_cell.angle_beta   90.00
_cell.angle_gamma   90.00
#
_symmetry.space_group_name_H-M   'P 1'
#
loop_
_entity.id
_entity.type
_entity.pdbx_description
1 polymer ?
#
loop_
_entity_poly.entity_id
_entity_poly.type
_entity_poly.pdbx_seq_one_letter_code
_entity_poly.pdbx_strand_id
1 'polypeptide(L)'
;FNNTGADNFTVPVGVSNVSVLVVAGGGGGGGDNAGGGGAGGLIFNNSYVVTSGTNINLFIGNGGVGRTVGNNGDNGTFTFFGTTNVTGGGGGGLYNGVDGYNGGSGGGGGSASVTGGDGGIGIVGQGNNGGTGANNNGAGGGGAGAVGGNAVASTSPGNGGAGTTIWSLGTVGGGGGGGTGTSGPPGGSGGSGGGGAGANYDCATLPVDGTVNTGGGGGGAGSGSSTCDGAGGGSGLVIVRYVPIAVDINLNFPVVGYNSTNQTIVFSGNATAADGISNVTLYVNGVLNETNSSGINNTEYNFTKTIADGVHNWTYESCNDDGCTTATRTFTIDSAPTINVFSPTNTTLTLSTIFFNATSNLTVDK
;
A
#
# COMPACT_ATOMS: atom_id res chain seq x y z
N PHE A 1 -3.20 3.67 4.49
CA PHE A 1 -4.00 4.73 5.14
C PHE A 1 -3.42 6.09 4.78
N ASN A 2 -4.22 6.97 4.20
CA ASN A 2 -3.76 8.26 3.66
C ASN A 2 -4.80 9.40 3.81
N ASN A 3 -5.86 9.18 4.59
CA ASN A 3 -6.79 10.24 4.98
C ASN A 3 -6.41 10.70 6.38
N THR A 4 -6.33 12.00 6.59
CA THR A 4 -6.02 12.59 7.89
C THR A 4 -7.15 12.39 8.87
N GLY A 5 -6.84 12.18 10.15
CA GLY A 5 -7.83 11.86 11.17
C GLY A 5 -7.67 10.45 11.73
N ALA A 6 -8.63 10.05 12.57
CA ALA A 6 -8.66 8.74 13.20
C ALA A 6 -9.12 7.67 12.22
N ASP A 7 -8.48 6.50 12.30
CA ASP A 7 -8.84 5.30 11.54
C ASP A 7 -8.46 4.05 12.36
N ASN A 8 -8.76 2.87 11.82
CA ASN A 8 -8.35 1.61 12.40
C ASN A 8 -7.86 0.62 11.33
N PHE A 9 -6.91 -0.23 11.74
CA PHE A 9 -6.51 -1.41 11.00
C PHE A 9 -6.98 -2.65 11.76
N THR A 10 -7.96 -3.35 11.21
CA THR A 10 -8.30 -4.70 11.67
C THR A 10 -7.22 -5.66 11.21
N VAL A 11 -6.52 -6.27 12.17
CA VAL A 11 -5.49 -7.28 11.88
C VAL A 11 -6.18 -8.50 11.27
N PRO A 12 -5.81 -8.92 10.05
CA PRO A 12 -6.37 -10.12 9.45
C PRO A 12 -6.15 -11.33 10.35
N VAL A 13 -7.11 -12.25 10.36
CA VAL A 13 -7.02 -13.41 11.24
C VAL A 13 -5.82 -14.27 10.83
N GLY A 14 -5.14 -14.84 11.83
CA GLY A 14 -3.89 -15.58 11.73
C GLY A 14 -2.63 -14.75 11.47
N VAL A 15 -2.74 -13.46 11.11
CA VAL A 15 -1.58 -12.57 11.02
C VAL A 15 -1.12 -12.22 12.43
N SER A 16 0.16 -12.49 12.72
CA SER A 16 0.80 -12.20 14.02
C SER A 16 1.92 -11.16 13.94
N ASN A 17 2.30 -10.76 12.72
CA ASN A 17 3.36 -9.79 12.48
C ASN A 17 3.07 -9.01 11.19
N VAL A 18 3.33 -7.70 11.22
CA VAL A 18 3.24 -6.81 10.07
C VAL A 18 4.47 -5.91 10.01
N SER A 19 4.79 -5.39 8.84
CA SER A 19 5.77 -4.31 8.69
C SER A 19 5.02 -2.98 8.52
N VAL A 20 5.42 -1.94 9.26
CA VAL A 20 4.70 -0.66 9.31
C VAL A 20 5.65 0.49 8.99
N LEU A 21 5.21 1.36 8.10
CA LEU A 21 5.78 2.69 7.89
C LEU A 21 4.77 3.73 8.39
N VAL A 22 5.22 4.57 9.31
CA VAL A 22 4.44 5.67 9.89
C VAL A 22 5.13 6.99 9.56
N VAL A 23 4.43 7.89 8.88
CA VAL A 23 4.92 9.23 8.51
C VAL A 23 3.97 10.28 9.06
N ALA A 24 4.51 11.27 9.78
CA ALA A 24 3.74 12.39 10.30
C ALA A 24 3.51 13.49 9.24
N GLY A 25 2.64 14.46 9.54
CA GLY A 25 2.47 15.62 8.67
C GLY A 25 3.72 16.51 8.67
N GLY A 26 4.07 17.10 7.52
CA GLY A 26 5.17 18.06 7.40
C GLY A 26 4.81 19.44 7.96
N GLY A 27 5.79 20.25 8.31
CA GLY A 27 5.59 21.64 8.72
C GLY A 27 5.35 22.59 7.55
N GLY A 28 4.68 23.70 7.80
CA GLY A 28 4.51 24.79 6.82
C GLY A 28 5.76 25.67 6.71
N GLY A 29 5.91 26.37 5.58
CA GLY A 29 6.92 27.42 5.43
C GLY A 29 6.55 28.69 6.21
N GLY A 30 7.56 29.45 6.62
CA GLY A 30 7.34 30.76 7.24
C GLY A 30 6.97 31.85 6.23
N GLY A 31 6.60 33.03 6.74
CA GLY A 31 6.29 34.21 5.93
C GLY A 31 7.47 35.18 5.79
N ASP A 32 7.60 35.78 4.61
CA ASP A 32 8.62 36.78 4.20
C ASP A 32 10.08 36.27 4.30
N ASN A 33 10.73 36.01 3.16
CA ASN A 33 12.11 35.51 3.07
C ASN A 33 12.43 34.38 4.05
N ALA A 34 11.52 33.42 4.11
CA ALA A 34 11.42 32.52 5.23
C ALA A 34 12.08 31.18 4.97
N GLY A 35 12.37 30.46 6.05
CA GLY A 35 12.76 29.07 5.98
C GLY A 35 11.63 28.17 5.49
N GLY A 36 12.01 27.07 4.85
CA GLY A 36 11.07 26.00 4.48
C GLY A 36 10.67 25.16 5.71
N GLY A 37 9.48 24.58 5.67
CA GLY A 37 9.02 23.63 6.70
C GLY A 37 9.82 22.34 6.69
N GLY A 38 10.01 21.74 7.85
CA GLY A 38 10.61 20.41 8.01
C GLY A 38 9.64 19.31 7.62
N ALA A 39 10.17 18.18 7.15
CA ALA A 39 9.37 16.98 6.94
C ALA A 39 8.78 16.45 8.26
N GLY A 40 7.65 15.74 8.16
CA GLY A 40 7.14 14.91 9.23
C GLY A 40 8.18 13.89 9.66
N GLY A 41 8.13 13.50 10.93
CA GLY A 41 8.90 12.35 11.39
C GLY A 41 8.52 11.09 10.61
N LEU A 42 9.45 10.15 10.54
CA LEU A 42 9.26 8.86 9.88
C LEU A 42 9.78 7.74 10.77
N ILE A 43 8.96 6.72 11.01
CA ILE A 43 9.39 5.48 11.66
C ILE A 43 9.05 4.30 10.76
N PHE A 44 10.03 3.43 10.56
CA PHE A 44 9.87 2.15 9.89
C PHE A 44 10.13 1.00 10.86
N ASN A 45 9.13 0.15 11.06
CA ASN A 45 9.25 -1.08 11.83
C ASN A 45 8.99 -2.28 10.92
N ASN A 46 10.02 -3.08 10.63
CA ASN A 46 9.90 -4.23 9.75
C ASN A 46 9.23 -5.45 10.44
N SER A 47 9.07 -5.44 11.77
CA SER A 47 8.57 -6.56 12.55
C SER A 47 7.70 -6.07 13.73
N TYR A 48 6.56 -5.48 13.41
CA TYR A 48 5.56 -5.03 14.37
C TYR A 48 4.64 -6.20 14.74
N VAL A 49 4.70 -6.64 15.99
CA VAL A 49 3.89 -7.75 16.51
C VAL A 49 2.43 -7.30 16.64
N VAL A 50 1.51 -8.13 16.16
CA VAL A 50 0.07 -7.87 16.19
C VAL A 50 -0.68 -9.09 16.71
N THR A 51 -1.88 -8.85 17.23
CA THR A 51 -2.79 -9.93 17.60
C THR A 51 -3.83 -10.09 16.50
N SER A 52 -3.87 -11.27 15.90
CA SER A 52 -4.86 -11.70 14.90
C SER A 52 -6.29 -11.30 15.30
N GLY A 53 -7.05 -10.72 14.38
CA GLY A 53 -8.46 -10.35 14.55
C GLY A 53 -8.72 -9.15 15.46
N THR A 54 -7.67 -8.48 15.95
CA THR A 54 -7.82 -7.28 16.79
C THR A 54 -7.73 -6.00 15.98
N ASN A 55 -8.35 -4.92 16.47
CA ASN A 55 -8.25 -3.61 15.86
C ASN A 55 -7.05 -2.85 16.44
N ILE A 56 -6.22 -2.30 15.55
CA ILE A 56 -5.17 -1.35 15.89
C ILE A 56 -5.65 0.04 15.50
N ASN A 57 -5.82 0.92 16.49
CA ASN A 57 -6.14 2.31 16.25
C ASN A 57 -4.97 3.05 15.61
N LEU A 58 -5.26 3.98 14.71
CA LEU A 58 -4.28 4.85 14.10
C LEU A 58 -4.85 6.26 13.89
N PHE A 59 -3.95 7.23 13.74
CA PHE A 59 -4.30 8.60 13.39
C PHE A 59 -3.28 9.14 12.40
N ILE A 60 -3.75 9.79 11.33
CA ILE A 60 -2.88 10.44 10.35
C ILE A 60 -2.90 11.95 10.55
N GLY A 61 -1.71 12.51 10.76
CA GLY A 61 -1.50 13.94 10.94
C GLY A 61 -1.65 14.75 9.67
N ASN A 62 -2.31 15.91 9.80
CA ASN A 62 -2.29 16.97 8.80
C ASN A 62 -0.91 17.60 8.69
N GLY A 63 -0.59 18.13 7.52
CA GLY A 63 0.51 19.08 7.39
C GLY A 63 0.21 20.40 8.12
N GLY A 64 1.27 21.12 8.47
CA GLY A 64 1.20 22.44 9.08
C GLY A 64 0.81 23.49 8.03
N VAL A 65 0.07 24.50 8.47
CA VAL A 65 -0.31 25.63 7.62
C VAL A 65 0.91 26.52 7.40
N GLY A 66 1.21 26.84 6.14
CA GLY A 66 2.19 27.88 5.83
C GLY A 66 1.62 29.25 6.17
N ARG A 67 2.46 30.18 6.62
CA ARG A 67 1.99 31.45 7.19
C ARG A 67 2.33 32.66 6.34
N THR A 68 1.48 33.67 6.50
CA THR A 68 1.66 35.01 5.95
C THR A 68 2.81 35.75 6.64
N VAL A 69 3.19 36.90 6.07
CA VAL A 69 4.22 37.81 6.60
C VAL A 69 4.10 38.00 8.12
N GLY A 70 5.23 37.89 8.82
CA GLY A 70 5.32 38.14 10.26
C GLY A 70 5.14 36.91 11.15
N ASN A 71 4.95 35.72 10.59
CA ASN A 71 4.72 34.49 11.35
C ASN A 71 5.60 33.33 10.84
N ASN A 72 6.09 32.52 11.78
CA ASN A 72 6.66 31.21 11.46
C ASN A 72 5.59 30.28 10.90
N GLY A 73 5.98 29.32 10.07
CA GLY A 73 5.09 28.25 9.64
C GLY A 73 4.57 27.45 10.83
N ASP A 74 3.39 26.84 10.70
CA ASP A 74 2.89 25.93 11.74
C ASP A 74 3.61 24.58 11.66
N ASN A 75 3.74 23.93 12.80
CA ASN A 75 4.20 22.54 12.85
C ASN A 75 3.15 21.61 12.22
N GLY A 76 3.61 20.53 11.60
CA GLY A 76 2.77 19.42 11.22
C GLY A 76 2.22 18.68 12.43
N THR A 77 1.11 17.96 12.22
CA THR A 77 0.50 17.14 13.27
C THR A 77 1.15 15.74 13.31
N PHE A 78 1.21 15.16 14.49
CA PHE A 78 1.69 13.79 14.70
C PHE A 78 0.84 12.75 13.95
N THR A 79 1.45 11.59 13.67
CA THR A 79 0.76 10.37 13.20
C THR A 79 1.08 9.26 14.21
N PHE A 80 0.11 8.41 14.52
CA PHE A 80 0.39 7.18 15.29
C PHE A 80 -0.22 5.93 14.66
N PHE A 81 0.40 4.79 14.92
CA PHE A 81 -0.12 3.45 14.65
C PHE A 81 0.07 2.58 15.90
N GLY A 82 -1.03 2.16 16.53
CA GLY A 82 -0.99 1.49 17.83
C GLY A 82 -0.28 2.37 18.86
N THR A 83 0.87 1.90 19.36
CA THR A 83 1.71 2.63 20.33
C THR A 83 2.85 3.42 19.69
N THR A 84 3.05 3.29 18.38
CA THR A 84 4.12 4.02 17.66
C THR A 84 3.65 5.42 17.34
N ASN A 85 4.18 6.43 18.03
CA ASN A 85 3.88 7.84 17.79
C ASN A 85 5.04 8.53 17.05
N VAL A 86 4.70 9.31 16.03
CA VAL A 86 5.65 9.98 15.15
C VAL A 86 5.29 11.46 15.09
N THR A 87 6.25 12.32 15.41
CA THR A 87 6.05 13.76 15.58
C THR A 87 5.99 14.46 14.22
N GLY A 88 5.08 15.42 14.05
CA GLY A 88 5.01 16.24 12.85
C GLY A 88 6.23 17.13 12.64
N GLY A 89 6.40 17.62 11.42
CA GLY A 89 7.55 18.46 11.04
C GLY A 89 7.49 19.84 11.66
N GLY A 90 8.67 20.43 11.88
CA GLY A 90 8.79 21.79 12.39
C GLY A 90 8.46 22.84 11.33
N GLY A 91 7.74 23.90 11.70
CA GLY A 91 7.48 25.03 10.81
C GLY A 91 8.73 25.87 10.52
N GLY A 92 8.79 26.47 9.32
CA GLY A 92 9.90 27.32 8.90
C GLY A 92 9.94 28.67 9.64
N GLY A 93 11.14 29.17 9.90
CA GLY A 93 11.37 30.46 10.56
C GLY A 93 11.07 31.65 9.63
N LEU A 94 10.52 32.73 10.18
CA LEU A 94 10.21 33.96 9.45
C LEU A 94 11.43 34.90 9.32
N TYR A 95 11.31 35.98 8.53
CA TYR A 95 12.27 37.09 8.49
C TYR A 95 12.72 37.58 9.89
N ASN A 96 13.86 38.29 9.94
CA ASN A 96 14.51 38.83 11.13
C ASN A 96 15.23 37.78 12.00
N GLY A 97 15.72 36.74 11.35
CA GLY A 97 16.59 35.73 11.96
C GLY A 97 15.85 34.85 12.95
N VAL A 98 14.56 34.59 12.71
CA VAL A 98 13.78 33.72 13.58
C VAL A 98 14.10 32.27 13.27
N ASP A 99 14.32 31.49 14.32
CA ASP A 99 14.63 30.08 14.21
C ASP A 99 13.45 29.30 13.63
N GLY A 100 13.77 28.24 12.89
CA GLY A 100 12.81 27.22 12.53
C GLY A 100 12.35 26.45 13.78
N TYR A 101 11.10 25.99 13.79
CA TYR A 101 10.61 25.17 14.89
C TYR A 101 11.19 23.76 14.84
N ASN A 102 11.32 23.15 16.03
CA ASN A 102 11.66 21.75 16.18
C ASN A 102 10.48 20.85 15.76
N GLY A 103 10.79 19.63 15.34
CA GLY A 103 9.79 18.64 14.97
C GLY A 103 10.40 17.27 14.71
N GLY A 104 9.63 16.37 14.08
CA GLY A 104 10.15 15.10 13.58
C GLY A 104 11.39 15.33 12.72
N SER A 105 11.25 16.18 11.70
CA SER A 105 12.37 16.95 11.13
C SER A 105 12.20 18.44 11.45
N GLY A 106 13.29 19.17 11.64
CA GLY A 106 13.26 20.59 11.99
C GLY A 106 13.01 21.51 10.80
N GLY A 107 12.32 22.64 11.04
CA GLY A 107 12.13 23.69 10.04
C GLY A 107 13.42 24.45 9.72
N GLY A 108 13.51 25.06 8.54
CA GLY A 108 14.65 25.91 8.17
C GLY A 108 14.61 27.25 8.92
N GLY A 109 15.77 27.80 9.25
CA GLY A 109 15.89 29.14 9.82
C GLY A 109 15.50 30.23 8.84
N GLY A 110 14.87 31.28 9.35
CA GLY A 110 14.48 32.45 8.56
C GLY A 110 15.65 33.36 8.22
N SER A 111 15.48 34.17 7.17
CA SER A 111 16.51 35.15 6.78
C SER A 111 16.57 36.33 7.76
N ALA A 112 17.65 37.11 7.67
CA ALA A 112 17.73 38.41 8.34
C ALA A 112 18.49 39.43 7.49
N SER A 113 18.62 40.66 8.00
CA SER A 113 19.52 41.65 7.42
C SER A 113 21.00 41.36 7.69
N VAL A 114 21.35 40.53 8.67
CA VAL A 114 22.75 40.23 9.02
C VAL A 114 22.96 38.75 9.27
N THR A 115 22.44 38.22 10.38
CA THR A 115 22.57 36.81 10.76
C THR A 115 21.20 36.15 10.71
N GLY A 116 21.04 35.11 9.88
CA GLY A 116 19.78 34.37 9.83
C GLY A 116 19.55 33.52 11.07
N GLY A 117 18.34 32.99 11.19
CA GLY A 117 17.95 32.12 12.30
C GLY A 117 18.55 30.73 12.15
N ASP A 118 18.62 30.01 13.26
CA ASP A 118 19.04 28.62 13.25
C ASP A 118 17.93 27.72 12.70
N GLY A 119 18.34 26.56 12.17
CA GLY A 119 17.40 25.50 11.81
C GLY A 119 16.84 24.85 13.06
N GLY A 120 15.56 24.47 13.00
CA GLY A 120 14.95 23.63 14.01
C GLY A 120 15.65 22.28 14.13
N ILE A 121 15.57 21.69 15.30
CA ILE A 121 16.16 20.39 15.63
C ILE A 121 15.16 19.29 15.27
N GLY A 122 15.64 18.28 14.54
CA GLY A 122 14.91 17.04 14.25
C GLY A 122 15.06 16.02 15.38
N ILE A 123 14.10 15.12 15.50
CA ILE A 123 14.17 14.02 16.47
C ILE A 123 15.01 12.89 15.89
N VAL A 124 16.05 12.48 16.61
CA VAL A 124 16.92 11.35 16.23
C VAL A 124 16.07 10.09 16.00
N GLY A 125 16.24 9.49 14.83
CA GLY A 125 15.49 8.30 14.42
C GLY A 125 14.12 8.58 13.79
N GLN A 126 13.68 9.85 13.74
CA GLN A 126 12.48 10.27 13.00
C GLN A 126 12.79 11.23 11.85
N GLY A 127 13.84 12.05 11.98
CA GLY A 127 14.20 13.03 10.96
C GLY A 127 15.48 13.77 11.29
N ASN A 128 15.74 14.84 10.52
CA ASN A 128 16.97 15.61 10.60
C ASN A 128 16.71 17.09 10.87
N ASN A 129 17.76 17.82 11.23
CA ASN A 129 17.69 19.26 11.50
C ASN A 129 17.44 20.06 10.21
N GLY A 130 16.81 21.22 10.36
CA GLY A 130 16.78 22.25 9.31
C GLY A 130 18.14 22.94 9.13
N GLY A 131 18.28 23.67 8.03
CA GLY A 131 19.45 24.52 7.78
C GLY A 131 19.35 25.88 8.47
N THR A 132 20.49 26.56 8.56
CA THR A 132 20.61 27.94 9.09
C THR A 132 20.35 28.97 8.00
N GLY A 133 19.52 29.97 8.31
CA GLY A 133 19.24 31.10 7.41
C GLY A 133 20.45 32.01 7.21
N ALA A 134 20.34 32.94 6.26
CA ALA A 134 21.40 33.91 5.97
C ALA A 134 20.82 35.28 5.60
N ASN A 135 21.70 36.23 5.30
CA ASN A 135 21.30 37.53 4.78
C ASN A 135 20.36 37.36 3.56
N ASN A 136 19.14 37.88 3.69
CA ASN A 136 18.07 37.86 2.68
C ASN A 136 17.60 36.48 2.18
N ASN A 137 18.07 35.38 2.76
CA ASN A 137 17.77 34.03 2.28
C ASN A 137 17.37 33.10 3.42
N GLY A 138 16.20 32.48 3.30
CA GLY A 138 15.75 31.44 4.21
C GLY A 138 16.43 30.11 3.91
N ALA A 139 16.54 29.26 4.92
CA ALA A 139 17.12 27.93 4.79
C ALA A 139 16.09 26.85 4.48
N GLY A 140 16.58 25.68 4.06
CA GLY A 140 15.73 24.52 3.83
C GLY A 140 15.36 23.82 5.14
N GLY A 141 14.17 23.26 5.21
CA GLY A 141 13.77 22.34 6.27
C GLY A 141 14.48 20.99 6.16
N GLY A 142 14.63 20.31 7.29
CA GLY A 142 15.18 18.96 7.34
C GLY A 142 14.24 17.95 6.70
N GLY A 143 14.81 16.94 6.04
CA GLY A 143 14.08 15.77 5.56
C GLY A 143 14.31 14.55 6.44
N ALA A 144 13.61 13.46 6.15
CA ALA A 144 13.78 12.18 6.83
C ALA A 144 15.15 11.53 6.54
N GLY A 145 15.78 11.84 5.40
CA GLY A 145 17.03 11.25 4.94
C GLY A 145 18.24 12.17 4.98
N ALA A 146 18.06 13.49 5.04
CA ALA A 146 19.17 14.44 5.14
C ALA A 146 18.76 15.73 5.86
N VAL A 147 19.75 16.44 6.41
CA VAL A 147 19.60 17.79 6.95
C VAL A 147 19.17 18.78 5.84
N GLY A 148 18.48 19.85 6.25
CA GLY A 148 18.17 20.97 5.38
C GLY A 148 19.44 21.74 4.97
N GLY A 149 19.44 22.28 3.76
CA GLY A 149 20.53 23.11 3.27
C GLY A 149 20.56 24.47 3.97
N ASN A 150 21.75 24.90 4.37
CA ASN A 150 21.98 26.26 4.85
C ASN A 150 21.82 27.26 3.70
N ALA A 151 21.34 28.46 4.01
CA ALA A 151 21.33 29.55 3.07
C ALA A 151 22.73 30.16 2.91
N VAL A 152 23.02 30.71 1.73
CA VAL A 152 24.23 31.50 1.45
C VAL A 152 23.82 32.96 1.29
N ALA A 153 24.48 33.84 2.05
CA ALA A 153 24.18 35.26 2.12
C ALA A 153 24.04 35.89 0.73
N SER A 154 22.88 36.50 0.46
CA SER A 154 22.53 37.22 -0.77
C SER A 154 22.74 36.44 -2.09
N THR A 155 22.95 35.12 -2.03
CA THR A 155 23.36 34.31 -3.19
C THR A 155 22.35 33.21 -3.47
N SER A 156 22.06 32.36 -2.48
CA SER A 156 21.15 31.24 -2.67
C SER A 156 20.42 30.87 -1.39
N PRO A 157 19.09 30.64 -1.44
CA PRO A 157 18.35 30.03 -0.34
C PRO A 157 18.74 28.57 -0.13
N GLY A 158 18.39 28.04 1.03
CA GLY A 158 18.65 26.64 1.38
C GLY A 158 17.66 25.68 0.73
N ASN A 159 18.18 24.59 0.16
CA ASN A 159 17.34 23.50 -0.36
C ASN A 159 16.82 22.62 0.78
N GLY A 160 15.63 22.07 0.62
CA GLY A 160 15.07 21.11 1.56
C GLY A 160 15.88 19.81 1.63
N GLY A 161 15.97 19.23 2.83
CA GLY A 161 16.63 17.95 3.05
C GLY A 161 15.90 16.81 2.35
N ALA A 162 16.63 15.85 1.80
CA ALA A 162 16.05 14.68 1.14
C ALA A 162 15.25 13.81 2.12
N GLY A 163 14.15 13.22 1.63
CA GLY A 163 13.41 12.16 2.30
C GLY A 163 14.05 10.78 2.11
N THR A 164 13.29 9.74 2.45
CA THR A 164 13.76 8.34 2.47
C THR A 164 12.85 7.46 1.61
N THR A 165 13.44 6.50 0.89
CA THR A 165 12.73 5.48 0.12
C THR A 165 12.59 4.20 0.94
N ILE A 166 11.37 3.67 1.04
CA ILE A 166 11.08 2.41 1.74
C ILE A 166 10.28 1.49 0.81
N TRP A 167 10.64 0.20 0.77
CA TRP A 167 10.02 -0.83 -0.07
C TRP A 167 9.92 -0.50 -1.57
N SER A 168 10.74 0.43 -2.06
CA SER A 168 10.64 0.93 -3.45
C SER A 168 9.26 1.51 -3.81
N LEU A 169 8.46 1.93 -2.83
CA LEU A 169 7.13 2.53 -3.03
C LEU A 169 7.18 4.04 -3.37
N GLY A 170 8.39 4.59 -3.57
CA GLY A 170 8.65 6.01 -3.70
C GLY A 170 9.37 6.59 -2.48
N THR A 171 9.83 7.83 -2.60
CA THR A 171 10.49 8.58 -1.52
C THR A 171 9.45 9.42 -0.79
N VAL A 172 9.55 9.52 0.53
CA VAL A 172 8.66 10.32 1.40
C VAL A 172 9.47 11.08 2.44
N GLY A 173 8.90 12.15 3.00
CA GLY A 173 9.51 12.96 4.06
C GLY A 173 10.60 13.91 3.56
N GLY A 174 10.40 14.57 2.42
CA GLY A 174 11.30 15.64 1.94
C GLY A 174 11.04 16.98 2.65
N GLY A 175 12.08 17.70 3.06
CA GLY A 175 11.96 19.04 3.64
C GLY A 175 11.62 20.10 2.59
N GLY A 176 11.03 21.22 3.00
CA GLY A 176 10.75 22.36 2.12
C GLY A 176 12.00 23.22 1.86
N GLY A 177 12.07 23.84 0.69
CA GLY A 177 13.11 24.83 0.37
C GLY A 177 12.82 26.21 0.96
N GLY A 178 13.86 26.96 1.29
CA GLY A 178 13.74 28.33 1.78
C GLY A 178 13.39 29.34 0.69
N GLY A 179 12.73 30.43 1.05
CA GLY A 179 12.47 31.55 0.15
C GLY A 179 13.64 32.52 0.09
N THR A 180 13.68 33.34 -0.97
CA THR A 180 14.70 34.38 -1.16
C THR A 180 14.10 35.78 -1.24
N GLY A 181 14.81 36.74 -0.66
CA GLY A 181 14.55 38.17 -0.75
C GLY A 181 15.44 38.91 -1.72
N THR A 182 16.22 38.19 -2.52
CA THR A 182 17.08 38.78 -3.55
C THR A 182 16.51 38.54 -4.94
N SER A 183 16.58 39.56 -5.80
CA SER A 183 16.22 39.42 -7.20
C SER A 183 17.25 38.58 -7.95
N GLY A 184 16.79 37.64 -8.79
CA GLY A 184 17.65 36.79 -9.61
C GLY A 184 17.55 35.29 -9.30
N PRO A 185 17.97 34.81 -8.11
CA PRO A 185 17.95 33.39 -7.81
C PRO A 185 16.52 32.85 -7.63
N PRO A 186 16.26 31.59 -8.00
CA PRO A 186 15.02 30.92 -7.62
C PRO A 186 15.00 30.66 -6.11
N GLY A 187 13.81 30.42 -5.56
CA GLY A 187 13.68 29.84 -4.23
C GLY A 187 14.38 28.49 -4.12
N GLY A 188 14.66 28.05 -2.88
CA GLY A 188 15.31 26.78 -2.62
C GLY A 188 14.46 25.63 -3.14
N SER A 189 15.07 24.62 -3.75
CA SER A 189 14.33 23.45 -4.19
C SER A 189 13.83 22.67 -2.96
N GLY A 190 12.63 22.10 -3.06
CA GLY A 190 12.18 21.12 -2.07
C GLY A 190 13.01 19.84 -2.12
N GLY A 191 13.09 19.13 -1.00
CA GLY A 191 13.76 17.84 -0.90
C GLY A 191 12.96 16.73 -1.59
N SER A 192 13.68 15.73 -2.11
CA SER A 192 13.04 14.54 -2.69
C SER A 192 12.12 13.87 -1.66
N GLY A 193 10.95 13.40 -2.09
CA GLY A 193 9.94 12.84 -1.19
C GLY A 193 8.90 13.84 -0.73
N GLY A 194 8.58 14.79 -1.61
CA GLY A 194 7.41 15.66 -1.49
C GLY A 194 7.66 17.01 -0.85
N GLY A 195 8.92 17.44 -0.66
CA GLY A 195 9.21 18.78 -0.18
C GLY A 195 8.80 19.84 -1.19
N GLY A 196 8.19 20.92 -0.72
CA GLY A 196 7.82 22.08 -1.51
C GLY A 196 9.00 23.01 -1.78
N ALA A 197 9.10 23.56 -2.99
CA ALA A 197 10.09 24.60 -3.30
C ALA A 197 9.70 25.95 -2.68
N GLY A 198 10.70 26.71 -2.22
CA GLY A 198 10.49 28.07 -1.72
C GLY A 198 10.19 29.07 -2.84
N ALA A 199 9.68 30.24 -2.47
CA ALA A 199 9.40 31.32 -3.40
C ALA A 199 10.63 32.16 -3.73
N ASN A 200 10.59 32.83 -4.88
CA ASN A 200 11.57 33.86 -5.23
C ASN A 200 11.10 35.28 -4.81
N TYR A 201 11.98 36.26 -5.01
CA TYR A 201 11.67 37.68 -4.81
C TYR A 201 10.48 38.14 -5.69
N ASP A 202 9.63 39.02 -5.14
CA ASP A 202 8.32 39.46 -5.64
C ASP A 202 7.32 38.32 -5.90
N CYS A 203 7.70 37.09 -5.58
CA CYS A 203 6.91 35.87 -5.75
C CYS A 203 6.37 35.69 -7.17
N ALA A 204 7.22 36.03 -8.15
CA ALA A 204 7.03 35.65 -9.55
C ALA A 204 6.94 34.12 -9.72
N THR A 205 7.53 33.36 -8.80
CA THR A 205 7.29 31.94 -8.56
C THR A 205 6.84 31.78 -7.11
N LEU A 206 5.62 31.31 -6.94
CA LEU A 206 5.02 31.08 -5.62
C LEU A 206 5.69 29.89 -4.92
N PRO A 207 5.71 29.86 -3.58
CA PRO A 207 6.15 28.67 -2.87
C PRO A 207 5.19 27.52 -3.11
N VAL A 208 5.70 26.29 -3.01
CA VAL A 208 4.94 25.07 -3.32
C VAL A 208 4.61 24.33 -2.03
N ASP A 209 3.39 23.83 -1.93
CA ASP A 209 2.98 22.98 -0.81
C ASP A 209 3.77 21.67 -0.78
N GLY A 210 3.98 21.15 0.42
CA GLY A 210 4.42 19.78 0.61
C GLY A 210 3.40 18.82 -0.04
N THR A 211 3.90 17.80 -0.72
CA THR A 211 3.04 16.83 -1.40
C THR A 211 2.20 16.08 -0.37
N VAL A 212 0.88 16.10 -0.57
CA VAL A 212 -0.09 15.37 0.26
C VAL A 212 0.30 13.89 0.36
N ASN A 213 0.15 13.31 1.54
CA ASN A 213 0.47 11.90 1.84
C ASN A 213 1.93 11.52 1.63
N THR A 214 2.84 12.45 1.91
CA THR A 214 4.28 12.18 1.92
C THR A 214 4.97 12.67 3.20
N GLY A 215 4.26 13.42 4.04
CA GLY A 215 4.86 14.16 5.16
C GLY A 215 5.85 15.24 4.73
N GLY A 216 5.86 15.66 3.46
CA GLY A 216 6.78 16.68 2.96
C GLY A 216 6.55 18.05 3.57
N GLY A 217 7.62 18.82 3.79
CA GLY A 217 7.54 20.20 4.30
C GLY A 217 7.18 21.21 3.20
N GLY A 218 6.48 22.29 3.57
CA GLY A 218 6.12 23.37 2.64
C GLY A 218 7.26 24.34 2.36
N GLY A 219 7.28 24.95 1.17
CA GLY A 219 8.26 25.97 0.79
C GLY A 219 8.11 27.29 1.57
N GLY A 220 9.23 27.95 1.86
CA GLY A 220 9.24 29.28 2.51
C GLY A 220 8.87 30.40 1.54
N ALA A 221 8.23 31.46 2.05
CA ALA A 221 7.89 32.64 1.26
C ALA A 221 9.13 33.47 0.86
N GLY A 222 9.05 34.14 -0.30
CA GLY A 222 9.97 35.23 -0.69
C GLY A 222 9.47 36.60 -0.20
N SER A 223 10.20 37.67 -0.49
CA SER A 223 9.79 39.04 -0.16
C SER A 223 9.22 39.80 -1.33
N GLY A 224 8.76 41.03 -1.08
CA GLY A 224 8.39 42.00 -2.12
C GLY A 224 6.91 41.97 -2.50
N SER A 225 6.15 41.00 -2.00
CA SER A 225 4.70 40.92 -2.20
C SER A 225 3.94 40.53 -0.93
N SER A 226 2.82 41.22 -0.68
CA SER A 226 1.87 40.88 0.39
C SER A 226 1.06 39.61 0.12
N THR A 227 1.22 38.99 -1.06
CA THR A 227 0.56 37.72 -1.42
C THR A 227 1.48 36.52 -1.27
N CYS A 228 2.68 36.71 -0.71
CA CYS A 228 3.65 35.66 -0.57
C CYS A 228 3.58 35.01 0.81
N ASP A 229 2.66 34.07 0.91
CA ASP A 229 2.49 33.26 2.11
C ASP A 229 3.37 32.02 1.97
N GLY A 230 3.95 31.57 3.08
CA GLY A 230 4.61 30.27 3.13
C GLY A 230 3.62 29.18 2.71
N ALA A 231 4.13 28.14 2.08
CA ALA A 231 3.31 27.04 1.62
C ALA A 231 3.05 26.02 2.75
N GLY A 232 1.93 25.30 2.67
CA GLY A 232 1.54 24.28 3.64
C GLY A 232 2.39 23.02 3.54
N GLY A 233 2.51 22.30 4.65
CA GLY A 233 3.09 20.95 4.66
C GLY A 233 2.12 19.90 4.11
N GLY A 234 2.67 18.78 3.65
CA GLY A 234 1.91 17.62 3.23
C GLY A 234 1.42 16.79 4.43
N SER A 235 0.25 16.17 4.31
CA SER A 235 -0.23 15.19 5.29
C SER A 235 0.70 13.97 5.40
N GLY A 236 0.62 13.31 6.56
CA GLY A 236 1.29 12.04 6.81
C GLY A 236 0.65 10.85 6.09
N LEU A 237 1.16 9.65 6.36
CA LEU A 237 0.62 8.39 5.86
C LEU A 237 0.98 7.23 6.80
N VAL A 238 0.19 6.16 6.74
CA VAL A 238 0.55 4.87 7.32
C VAL A 238 0.42 3.77 6.28
N ILE A 239 1.48 2.98 6.10
CA ILE A 239 1.47 1.77 5.27
C ILE A 239 1.72 0.58 6.18
N VAL A 240 0.82 -0.41 6.09
CA VAL A 240 0.93 -1.69 6.78
C VAL A 240 1.07 -2.77 5.71
N ARG A 241 2.10 -3.60 5.84
CA ARG A 241 2.37 -4.72 4.94
C ARG A 241 2.38 -6.02 5.74
N TYR A 242 1.68 -7.03 5.25
CA TYR A 242 1.63 -8.36 5.83
C TYR A 242 1.57 -9.42 4.73
N VAL A 243 1.80 -10.67 5.12
CA VAL A 243 1.63 -11.83 4.23
C VAL A 243 0.19 -12.32 4.42
N PRO A 244 -0.63 -12.37 3.34
CA PRO A 244 -1.98 -12.92 3.42
C PRO A 244 -1.97 -14.41 3.78
N ILE A 245 -3.01 -14.90 4.44
CA ILE A 245 -3.12 -16.32 4.76
C ILE A 245 -3.82 -17.05 3.62
N ALA A 246 -3.12 -18.01 3.02
CA ALA A 246 -3.68 -18.81 1.94
C ALA A 246 -4.58 -19.93 2.49
N VAL A 247 -5.61 -20.27 1.72
CA VAL A 247 -6.42 -21.46 1.94
C VAL A 247 -5.62 -22.70 1.50
N ASP A 248 -5.57 -23.71 2.36
CA ASP A 248 -5.08 -25.05 2.03
C ASP A 248 -6.25 -25.95 1.61
N ILE A 249 -6.11 -26.62 0.46
CA ILE A 249 -7.15 -27.49 -0.10
C ILE A 249 -6.62 -28.91 -0.18
N ASN A 250 -7.26 -29.81 0.55
CA ASN A 250 -7.00 -31.24 0.46
C ASN A 250 -8.13 -31.95 -0.28
N LEU A 251 -7.84 -32.44 -1.49
CA LEU A 251 -8.79 -33.23 -2.26
C LEU A 251 -8.85 -34.67 -1.73
N ASN A 252 -10.05 -35.21 -1.51
CA ASN A 252 -10.22 -36.57 -1.01
C ASN A 252 -10.55 -37.53 -2.16
N PHE A 253 -11.59 -37.24 -2.94
CA PHE A 253 -12.07 -38.13 -4.00
C PHE A 253 -12.68 -37.35 -5.17
N PRO A 254 -12.53 -37.78 -6.44
CA PRO A 254 -11.70 -38.88 -6.92
C PRO A 254 -10.20 -38.72 -6.61
N VAL A 255 -9.53 -39.84 -6.33
CA VAL A 255 -8.08 -39.89 -6.13
C VAL A 255 -7.33 -39.78 -7.47
N VAL A 256 -6.03 -39.51 -7.43
CA VAL A 256 -5.20 -39.46 -8.64
C VAL A 256 -5.25 -40.79 -9.38
N GLY A 257 -5.59 -40.76 -10.67
CA GLY A 257 -5.68 -41.96 -11.50
C GLY A 257 -6.94 -42.80 -11.27
N TYR A 258 -7.94 -42.26 -10.58
CA TYR A 258 -9.24 -42.92 -10.41
C TYR A 258 -9.89 -43.24 -11.78
N ASN A 259 -10.35 -44.48 -11.94
CA ASN A 259 -11.08 -44.96 -13.12
C ASN A 259 -12.41 -45.59 -12.68
N SER A 260 -13.51 -45.27 -13.35
CA SER A 260 -14.86 -45.72 -12.98
C SER A 260 -15.74 -45.98 -14.18
N THR A 261 -16.54 -47.04 -14.11
CA THR A 261 -17.64 -47.31 -15.05
C THR A 261 -18.93 -46.60 -14.68
N ASN A 262 -19.03 -46.10 -13.44
CA ASN A 262 -20.13 -45.29 -12.98
C ASN A 262 -19.90 -43.82 -13.36
N GLN A 263 -20.80 -43.26 -14.16
CA GLN A 263 -20.77 -41.87 -14.60
C GLN A 263 -21.15 -40.88 -13.49
N THR A 264 -21.84 -41.32 -12.43
CA THR A 264 -22.17 -40.47 -11.28
C THR A 264 -21.03 -40.50 -10.28
N ILE A 265 -20.32 -39.37 -10.18
CA ILE A 265 -19.15 -39.18 -9.32
C ILE A 265 -19.47 -38.22 -8.20
N VAL A 266 -19.06 -38.58 -6.99
CA VAL A 266 -18.97 -37.65 -5.86
C VAL A 266 -17.58 -37.04 -5.89
N PHE A 267 -17.49 -35.72 -5.86
CA PHE A 267 -16.26 -34.98 -5.62
C PHE A 267 -16.25 -34.60 -4.14
N SER A 268 -15.20 -34.98 -3.42
CA SER A 268 -15.03 -34.70 -2.01
C SER A 268 -13.66 -34.13 -1.69
N GLY A 269 -13.61 -33.20 -0.74
CA GLY A 269 -12.38 -32.57 -0.28
C GLY A 269 -12.64 -31.58 0.85
N ASN A 270 -11.58 -31.13 1.49
CA ASN A 270 -11.61 -30.18 2.60
C ASN A 270 -10.86 -28.92 2.19
N ALA A 271 -11.29 -27.78 2.69
CA ALA A 271 -10.56 -26.52 2.58
C ALA A 271 -10.37 -25.95 3.98
N THR A 272 -9.16 -25.44 4.25
CA THR A 272 -8.78 -24.90 5.55
C THR A 272 -7.99 -23.63 5.45
N ALA A 273 -8.32 -22.65 6.27
CA ALA A 273 -7.49 -21.45 6.46
C ALA A 273 -7.56 -20.99 7.91
N ALA A 274 -6.57 -20.25 8.39
CA ALA A 274 -6.54 -19.78 9.77
C ALA A 274 -7.66 -18.77 10.08
N ASP A 275 -8.05 -17.99 9.07
CA ASP A 275 -9.13 -17.01 9.06
C ASP A 275 -10.50 -17.58 8.65
N GLY A 276 -10.54 -18.87 8.31
CA GLY A 276 -11.72 -19.50 7.75
C GLY A 276 -11.80 -19.33 6.23
N ILE A 277 -12.80 -19.94 5.63
CA ILE A 277 -13.01 -19.89 4.18
C ILE A 277 -14.38 -19.28 3.90
N SER A 278 -14.55 -18.67 2.74
CA SER A 278 -15.82 -18.11 2.29
C SER A 278 -16.66 -19.14 1.54
N ASN A 279 -16.01 -20.00 0.74
CA ASN A 279 -16.70 -20.98 -0.11
C ASN A 279 -15.77 -22.11 -0.59
N VAL A 280 -16.37 -23.12 -1.22
CA VAL A 280 -15.68 -24.09 -2.07
C VAL A 280 -16.46 -24.21 -3.37
N THR A 281 -15.77 -24.07 -4.51
CA THR A 281 -16.34 -24.18 -5.86
C THR A 281 -15.72 -25.36 -6.60
N LEU A 282 -16.56 -26.24 -7.15
CA LEU A 282 -16.15 -27.31 -8.04
C LEU A 282 -16.12 -26.82 -9.49
N TYR A 283 -14.99 -27.05 -10.15
CA TYR A 283 -14.84 -26.98 -11.60
C TYR A 283 -14.54 -28.37 -12.16
N VAL A 284 -15.08 -28.67 -13.34
CA VAL A 284 -14.74 -29.88 -14.11
C VAL A 284 -14.28 -29.45 -15.50
N ASN A 285 -13.11 -29.92 -15.94
CA ASN A 285 -12.49 -29.50 -17.20
C ASN A 285 -12.35 -27.97 -17.34
N GLY A 286 -12.06 -27.30 -16.22
CA GLY A 286 -11.95 -25.83 -16.14
C GLY A 286 -13.28 -25.08 -16.21
N VAL A 287 -14.43 -25.77 -16.27
CA VAL A 287 -15.76 -25.14 -16.30
C VAL A 287 -16.37 -25.17 -14.90
N LEU A 288 -16.84 -24.00 -14.43
CA LEU A 288 -17.53 -23.88 -13.14
C LEU A 288 -18.79 -24.76 -13.14
N ASN A 289 -18.94 -25.56 -12.09
CA ASN A 289 -20.08 -26.46 -11.96
C ASN A 289 -21.00 -26.10 -10.80
N GLU A 290 -20.47 -25.95 -9.59
CA GLU A 290 -21.26 -25.62 -8.40
C GLU A 290 -20.40 -24.97 -7.32
N THR A 291 -20.97 -24.05 -6.54
CA THR A 291 -20.34 -23.40 -5.39
C THR A 291 -21.13 -23.69 -4.12
N ASN A 292 -20.44 -24.19 -3.09
CA ASN A 292 -20.96 -24.26 -1.73
C ASN A 292 -20.44 -23.04 -0.93
N SER A 293 -21.33 -22.09 -0.63
CA SER A 293 -21.01 -20.85 0.07
C SER A 293 -21.17 -20.91 1.59
N SER A 294 -21.15 -22.11 2.19
CA SER A 294 -21.33 -22.26 3.64
C SER A 294 -20.16 -21.73 4.45
N GLY A 295 -18.96 -21.64 3.87
CA GLY A 295 -17.75 -21.10 4.52
C GLY A 295 -17.26 -21.89 5.74
N ILE A 296 -17.72 -23.13 5.92
CA ILE A 296 -17.37 -23.94 7.09
C ILE A 296 -15.95 -24.51 6.93
N ASN A 297 -15.04 -23.95 7.74
CA ASN A 297 -13.64 -24.34 7.79
C ASN A 297 -13.45 -25.83 8.16
N ASN A 298 -12.49 -26.50 7.52
CA ASN A 298 -12.09 -27.89 7.82
C ASN A 298 -13.24 -28.91 7.79
N THR A 299 -14.25 -28.69 6.96
CA THR A 299 -15.35 -29.63 6.73
C THR A 299 -15.21 -30.29 5.37
N GLU A 300 -15.73 -31.52 5.23
CA GLU A 300 -15.76 -32.19 3.94
C GLU A 300 -16.88 -31.61 3.06
N TYR A 301 -16.49 -31.10 1.90
CA TYR A 301 -17.37 -30.58 0.87
C TYR A 301 -17.61 -31.65 -0.18
N ASN A 302 -18.88 -32.02 -0.38
CA ASN A 302 -19.30 -33.05 -1.32
C ASN A 302 -20.16 -32.45 -2.45
N PHE A 303 -19.78 -32.70 -3.70
CA PHE A 303 -20.58 -32.37 -4.88
C PHE A 303 -20.79 -33.62 -5.72
N THR A 304 -22.02 -33.93 -6.11
CA THR A 304 -22.32 -35.12 -6.93
C THR A 304 -22.67 -34.69 -8.35
N LYS A 305 -21.96 -35.20 -9.37
CA LYS A 305 -22.19 -34.88 -10.78
C LYS A 305 -22.14 -36.12 -11.66
N THR A 306 -22.92 -36.08 -12.74
CA THR A 306 -22.83 -37.07 -13.82
C THR A 306 -21.85 -36.57 -14.88
N ILE A 307 -20.84 -37.38 -15.17
CA ILE A 307 -19.72 -37.06 -16.07
C ILE A 307 -19.76 -38.06 -17.22
N ALA A 308 -19.62 -37.56 -18.45
CA ALA A 308 -19.54 -38.41 -19.65
C ALA A 308 -18.26 -39.27 -19.66
N ASP A 309 -18.20 -40.25 -20.55
CA ASP A 309 -17.01 -41.07 -20.75
C ASP A 309 -15.84 -40.21 -21.28
N GLY A 310 -14.63 -40.55 -20.84
CA GLY A 310 -13.40 -39.88 -21.20
C GLY A 310 -12.48 -39.57 -20.03
N VAL A 311 -11.40 -38.84 -20.33
CA VAL A 311 -10.44 -38.35 -19.33
C VAL A 311 -10.83 -36.93 -18.94
N HIS A 312 -10.96 -36.70 -17.64
CA HIS A 312 -11.40 -35.44 -17.06
C HIS A 312 -10.42 -34.92 -16.01
N ASN A 313 -10.46 -33.61 -15.77
CA ASN A 313 -9.91 -33.01 -14.56
C ASN A 313 -11.02 -32.39 -13.72
N TRP A 314 -10.78 -32.31 -12.42
CA TRP A 314 -11.63 -31.59 -11.48
C TRP A 314 -10.79 -30.73 -10.57
N THR A 315 -11.32 -29.57 -10.22
CA THR A 315 -10.64 -28.57 -9.39
C THR A 315 -11.57 -28.10 -8.30
N TYR A 316 -11.08 -28.05 -7.06
CA TYR A 316 -11.69 -27.20 -6.04
C TYR A 316 -10.97 -25.87 -6.04
N GLU A 317 -11.75 -24.80 -6.06
CA GLU A 317 -11.33 -23.45 -5.73
C GLU A 317 -11.96 -23.08 -4.39
N SER A 318 -11.17 -22.53 -3.47
CA SER A 318 -11.68 -22.02 -2.21
C SER A 318 -11.06 -20.68 -1.91
N CYS A 319 -11.89 -19.74 -1.47
CA CYS A 319 -11.49 -18.38 -1.17
C CYS A 319 -11.66 -18.06 0.31
N ASN A 320 -10.91 -17.08 0.79
CA ASN A 320 -11.14 -16.32 2.02
C ASN A 320 -11.09 -14.81 1.68
N ASP A 321 -11.07 -13.95 2.70
CA ASP A 321 -11.01 -12.50 2.49
C ASP A 321 -9.66 -12.04 1.87
N ASP A 322 -8.64 -12.89 1.96
CA ASP A 322 -7.27 -12.65 1.50
C ASP A 322 -7.00 -13.14 0.06
N GLY A 323 -7.86 -14.00 -0.50
CA GLY A 323 -7.75 -14.49 -1.87
C GLY A 323 -8.30 -15.89 -2.09
N CYS A 324 -8.01 -16.48 -3.25
CA CYS A 324 -8.47 -17.82 -3.64
C CYS A 324 -7.29 -18.75 -3.94
N THR A 325 -7.44 -20.02 -3.57
CA THR A 325 -6.49 -21.10 -3.92
C THR A 325 -7.23 -22.19 -4.68
N THR A 326 -6.52 -22.93 -5.53
CA THR A 326 -7.06 -24.06 -6.29
C THR A 326 -6.24 -25.32 -6.07
N ALA A 327 -6.90 -26.48 -6.13
CA ALA A 327 -6.26 -27.79 -6.21
C ALA A 327 -6.97 -28.64 -7.27
N THR A 328 -6.20 -29.30 -8.13
CA THR A 328 -6.71 -30.03 -9.31
C THR A 328 -6.24 -31.49 -9.31
N ARG A 329 -7.10 -32.39 -9.78
CA ARG A 329 -6.80 -33.80 -10.03
C ARG A 329 -7.42 -34.30 -11.33
N THR A 330 -6.93 -35.42 -11.84
CA THR A 330 -7.44 -36.10 -13.04
C THR A 330 -8.11 -37.43 -12.69
N PHE A 331 -9.13 -37.80 -13.46
CA PHE A 331 -9.85 -39.06 -13.36
C PHE A 331 -10.39 -39.49 -14.73
N THR A 332 -10.76 -40.76 -14.87
CA THR A 332 -11.31 -41.33 -16.10
C THR A 332 -12.67 -41.95 -15.83
N ILE A 333 -13.58 -41.78 -16.78
CA ILE A 333 -14.86 -42.47 -16.83
C ILE A 333 -14.88 -43.32 -18.10
N ASP A 334 -15.20 -44.60 -17.94
CA ASP A 334 -15.25 -45.57 -19.03
C ASP A 334 -16.44 -46.51 -18.78
N SER A 335 -17.60 -46.17 -19.36
CA SER A 335 -18.82 -46.93 -19.13
C SER A 335 -18.93 -48.12 -20.09
N ALA A 336 -19.41 -49.26 -19.57
CA ALA A 336 -19.51 -50.45 -20.40
C ALA A 336 -20.54 -50.28 -21.53
N PRO A 337 -20.21 -50.66 -22.78
CA PRO A 337 -21.16 -50.59 -23.88
C PRO A 337 -22.34 -51.55 -23.65
N THR A 338 -23.54 -51.06 -23.95
CA THR A 338 -24.75 -51.87 -24.04
C THR A 338 -24.91 -52.37 -25.48
N ILE A 339 -24.81 -53.69 -25.66
CA ILE A 339 -25.00 -54.35 -26.95
C ILE A 339 -26.45 -54.85 -27.03
N ASN A 340 -27.22 -54.31 -27.98
CA ASN A 340 -28.57 -54.76 -28.28
C ASN A 340 -28.54 -55.66 -29.51
N VAL A 341 -28.82 -56.96 -29.32
CA VAL A 341 -28.86 -57.95 -30.41
C VAL A 341 -30.28 -58.09 -30.94
N PHE A 342 -30.46 -57.85 -32.24
CA PHE A 342 -31.76 -57.93 -32.93
C PHE A 342 -31.93 -59.21 -33.75
N SER A 343 -30.83 -59.82 -34.20
CA SER A 343 -30.83 -61.05 -35.00
C SER A 343 -29.57 -61.87 -34.73
N PRO A 344 -29.66 -63.22 -34.67
CA PRO A 344 -30.88 -64.01 -34.82
C PRO A 344 -31.77 -63.98 -33.56
N THR A 345 -33.09 -64.00 -33.75
CA THR A 345 -34.04 -64.21 -32.66
C THR A 345 -34.09 -65.69 -32.29
N ASN A 346 -34.65 -66.03 -31.12
CA ASN A 346 -34.72 -67.41 -30.60
C ASN A 346 -35.62 -68.33 -31.47
N THR A 347 -35.11 -68.70 -32.64
CA THR A 347 -35.76 -69.50 -33.69
C THR A 347 -34.72 -70.44 -34.28
N THR A 348 -35.16 -71.60 -34.76
CA THR A 348 -34.27 -72.55 -35.43
C THR A 348 -34.00 -72.08 -36.85
N LEU A 349 -32.73 -71.84 -37.18
CA LEU A 349 -32.31 -71.43 -38.52
C LEU A 349 -31.70 -72.62 -39.28
N THR A 350 -32.13 -72.82 -40.52
CA THR A 350 -31.69 -73.92 -41.39
C THR A 350 -30.81 -73.46 -42.57
N LEU A 351 -30.50 -72.17 -42.63
CA LEU A 351 -29.62 -71.57 -43.65
C LEU A 351 -28.14 -71.81 -43.29
N SER A 352 -27.29 -71.98 -44.31
CA SER A 352 -25.83 -72.12 -44.14
C SER A 352 -25.11 -70.81 -43.81
N THR A 353 -25.81 -69.67 -43.89
CA THR A 353 -25.29 -68.34 -43.54
C THR A 353 -26.29 -67.63 -42.66
N ILE A 354 -25.82 -67.11 -41.52
CA ILE A 354 -26.64 -66.40 -40.53
C ILE A 354 -26.12 -64.98 -40.41
N PHE A 355 -27.02 -63.99 -40.54
CA PHE A 355 -26.69 -62.58 -40.37
C PHE A 355 -26.97 -62.16 -38.93
N PHE A 356 -25.93 -61.63 -38.28
CA PHE A 356 -26.04 -61.00 -36.97
C PHE A 356 -26.32 -59.51 -37.17
N ASN A 357 -27.31 -59.00 -36.44
CA ASN A 357 -27.61 -57.59 -36.39
C ASN A 357 -27.62 -57.15 -34.93
N ALA A 358 -26.72 -56.24 -34.57
CA ALA A 358 -26.63 -55.67 -33.23
C ALA A 358 -26.28 -54.18 -33.32
N THR A 359 -26.72 -53.41 -32.34
CA THR A 359 -26.27 -52.03 -32.13
C THR A 359 -25.54 -51.91 -30.79
N SER A 360 -24.59 -50.98 -30.72
CA SER A 360 -23.96 -50.55 -29.47
C SER A 360 -24.33 -49.10 -29.22
N ASN A 361 -24.56 -48.73 -27.96
CA ASN A 361 -24.79 -47.34 -27.56
C ASN A 361 -23.49 -46.51 -27.49
N LEU A 362 -22.32 -47.17 -27.48
CA LEU A 362 -21.00 -46.56 -27.44
C LEU A 362 -20.11 -47.13 -28.55
N THR A 363 -19.17 -46.33 -29.02
CA THR A 363 -18.14 -46.77 -29.98
C THR A 363 -17.22 -47.79 -29.31
N VAL A 364 -16.77 -48.79 -30.07
CA VAL A 364 -15.75 -49.74 -29.59
C VAL A 364 -14.40 -49.02 -29.59
N ASP A 365 -13.78 -48.91 -28.42
CA ASP A 365 -12.42 -48.38 -28.32
C ASP A 365 -11.44 -49.32 -29.06
N LYS A 366 -10.55 -48.72 -29.86
CA LYS A 366 -9.57 -49.43 -30.68
C LYS A 366 -8.37 -49.93 -29.89
#